data_AF-A0A652K9C9-F1
#
_entry.id   AF-A0A652K9C9-F1
#
_cell.length_a   1.000
_cell.length_b   1.000
_cell.length_c   1.000
_cell.angle_alpha   90.00
_cell.angle_beta   90.00
_cell.angle_gamma   90.00
#
_symmetry.space_group_name_H-M   'P 1'
#
loop_
_entity.id
_entity.type
_entity.pdbx_description
1 polymer ?
#
loop_
_entity_poly.entity_id
_entity_poly.type
_entity_poly.pdbx_seq_one_letter_code
_entity_poly.pdbx_strand_id
1 'polypeptide(L)'
;MHHALIVARMAPDSAPAIADVFAASDRGELPHLVGVKRRSLFQFGDVYLHLIESDEDPAPAIAKLTGHPEFRSASERLSAYVTAYDPKTWRSPKDAMANCFYRWDAGS
;
A
#
# COMPACT_ATOMS: atom_id res chain seq x y z
N MET A 1 10.37 -4.65 -13.53
CA MET A 1 9.13 -4.37 -12.77
C MET A 1 9.49 -4.13 -11.31
N HIS A 2 9.26 -2.95 -10.77
CA HIS A 2 9.59 -2.59 -9.39
C HIS A 2 8.50 -3.04 -8.42
N HIS A 3 8.89 -3.15 -7.14
CA HIS A 3 8.02 -3.60 -6.06
C HIS A 3 8.10 -2.63 -4.89
N ALA A 4 6.93 -2.24 -4.37
CA ALA A 4 6.80 -1.67 -3.04
C ALA A 4 5.95 -2.60 -2.19
N LEU A 5 6.37 -2.85 -0.96
CA LEU A 5 5.64 -3.66 0.00
C LEU A 5 5.39 -2.83 1.25
N ILE A 6 4.12 -2.51 1.50
CA ILE A 6 3.70 -1.79 2.71
C ILE A 6 3.27 -2.82 3.75
N VAL A 7 3.75 -2.66 4.98
CA VAL A 7 3.44 -3.51 6.13
C VAL A 7 2.73 -2.69 7.20
N ALA A 8 1.58 -3.18 7.62
CA ALA A 8 0.75 -2.54 8.65
C ALA A 8 0.06 -3.61 9.50
N ARG A 9 -0.75 -3.19 10.48
CA ARG A 9 -1.71 -4.06 11.16
C ARG A 9 -3.11 -3.82 10.63
N MET A 10 -3.94 -4.84 10.63
CA MET A 10 -5.36 -4.73 10.28
C MET A 10 -6.27 -5.34 11.35
N ALA A 11 -7.46 -4.78 11.49
CA ALA A 11 -8.50 -5.29 12.37
C ALA A 11 -8.97 -6.69 11.91
N PRO A 12 -9.41 -7.57 12.84
CA PRO A 12 -10.03 -8.84 12.49
C PRO A 12 -11.21 -8.66 11.53
N ASP A 13 -11.39 -9.61 10.62
CA ASP A 13 -12.50 -9.66 9.65
C ASP A 13 -12.67 -8.42 8.73
N SER A 14 -11.68 -7.51 8.70
CA SER A 14 -11.75 -6.26 7.93
C SER A 14 -11.33 -6.40 6.46
N ALA A 15 -10.86 -7.58 6.03
CA ALA A 15 -10.35 -7.81 4.68
C ALA A 15 -11.35 -7.43 3.56
N PRO A 16 -12.65 -7.78 3.63
CA PRO A 16 -13.63 -7.36 2.61
C PRO A 16 -13.78 -5.83 2.53
N ALA A 17 -13.85 -5.15 3.68
CA ALA A 17 -13.99 -3.69 3.72
C ALA A 17 -12.76 -2.98 3.16
N ILE A 18 -11.55 -3.46 3.47
CA ILE A 18 -10.30 -2.95 2.90
C ILE A 18 -10.29 -3.17 1.37
N ALA A 19 -10.72 -4.33 0.90
CA ALA A 19 -10.80 -4.63 -0.53
C ALA A 19 -11.76 -3.67 -1.25
N ASP A 20 -12.92 -3.35 -0.66
CA ASP A 20 -13.86 -2.38 -1.23
C ASP A 20 -13.29 -0.95 -1.31
N VAL A 21 -12.47 -0.54 -0.33
CA VAL A 21 -11.77 0.75 -0.39
C VAL A 21 -10.83 0.79 -1.58
N PHE A 22 -10.01 -0.24 -1.78
CA PHE A 22 -9.09 -0.30 -2.91
C PHE A 22 -9.81 -0.48 -4.24
N ALA A 23 -10.86 -1.31 -4.33
CA ALA A 23 -11.65 -1.44 -5.55
C ALA A 23 -12.27 -0.12 -6.00
N ALA A 24 -12.67 0.75 -5.06
CA ALA A 24 -13.12 2.10 -5.36
C ALA A 24 -11.99 3.02 -5.83
N SER A 25 -10.85 3.01 -5.12
CA SER A 25 -9.65 3.78 -5.48
C SER A 25 -9.10 3.38 -6.86
N ASP A 26 -9.13 2.08 -7.17
CA ASP A 26 -8.59 1.51 -8.39
C ASP A 26 -9.43 1.86 -9.64
N ARG A 27 -10.65 2.37 -9.46
CA ARG A 27 -11.47 2.95 -10.54
C ARG A 27 -11.19 4.45 -10.79
N GLY A 28 -10.46 5.10 -9.89
CA GLY A 28 -10.08 6.50 -9.99
C GLY A 28 -8.73 6.69 -10.69
N GLU A 29 -8.22 7.92 -10.64
CA GLU A 29 -6.93 8.28 -11.28
C GLU A 29 -5.70 7.88 -10.46
N LEU A 30 -5.87 7.65 -9.15
CA LEU A 30 -4.76 7.47 -8.21
C LEU A 30 -3.78 6.34 -8.59
N PRO A 31 -4.22 5.14 -9.00
CA PRO A 31 -3.30 4.07 -9.41
C PRO A 31 -2.45 4.48 -10.62
N HIS A 32 -3.02 5.25 -11.55
CA HIS A 32 -2.31 5.72 -12.74
C HIS A 32 -1.26 6.77 -12.39
N LEU A 33 -1.56 7.68 -11.46
CA LEU A 33 -0.60 8.67 -10.97
C LEU A 33 0.59 8.03 -10.23
N VAL A 34 0.36 6.91 -9.54
CA VAL A 34 1.41 6.13 -8.87
C VAL A 34 2.18 5.23 -9.86
N GLY A 35 1.58 4.88 -11.01
CA GLY A 35 2.14 3.92 -11.97
C GLY A 35 1.88 2.45 -11.62
N VAL A 36 0.83 2.16 -10.85
CA VAL A 36 0.46 0.80 -10.44
C VAL A 36 0.08 -0.03 -11.67
N LYS A 37 0.73 -1.18 -11.84
CA LYS A 37 0.35 -2.23 -12.79
C LYS A 37 -0.44 -3.34 -12.12
N ARG A 38 -0.05 -3.70 -10.89
CA ARG A 38 -0.71 -4.73 -10.09
C ARG A 38 -0.71 -4.34 -8.63
N ARG A 39 -1.80 -4.69 -7.95
CA ARG A 39 -1.98 -4.55 -6.51
C ARG A 39 -2.41 -5.90 -5.95
N SER A 40 -1.71 -6.36 -4.91
CA SER A 40 -2.09 -7.54 -4.16
C SER A 40 -2.08 -7.23 -2.68
N LEU A 41 -3.19 -7.55 -2.00
CA LEU A 41 -3.35 -7.38 -0.56
C LEU A 41 -3.31 -8.76 0.07
N PHE A 42 -2.50 -8.92 1.11
CA PHE A 42 -2.37 -10.16 1.86
C PHE A 42 -2.59 -9.90 3.34
N GLN A 43 -3.03 -10.94 4.04
CA GLN A 43 -3.20 -10.96 5.48
C GLN A 43 -2.41 -12.14 6.06
N PHE A 44 -1.68 -11.90 7.15
CA PHE A 44 -1.06 -12.94 7.96
C PHE A 44 -1.32 -12.65 9.44
N GLY A 45 -2.30 -13.33 10.03
CA GLY A 45 -2.81 -12.97 11.36
C GLY A 45 -3.40 -11.56 11.33
N ASP A 46 -2.87 -10.67 12.17
CA ASP A 46 -3.22 -9.25 12.20
C ASP A 46 -2.32 -8.38 11.29
N VAL A 47 -1.39 -8.98 10.55
CA VAL A 47 -0.49 -8.26 9.64
C VAL A 47 -1.14 -8.06 8.29
N TYR A 48 -1.21 -6.81 7.85
CA TYR A 48 -1.59 -6.38 6.52
C TYR A 48 -0.35 -6.19 5.66
N LEU A 49 -0.34 -6.82 4.47
CA LEU A 49 0.72 -6.64 3.48
C LEU A 49 0.12 -6.15 2.16
N HIS A 50 0.69 -5.08 1.63
CA HIS A 50 0.21 -4.46 0.41
C HIS A 50 1.35 -4.36 -0.59
N LEU A 51 1.32 -5.28 -1.55
CA LEU A 51 2.27 -5.34 -2.66
C LEU A 51 1.75 -4.49 -3.82
N ILE A 52 2.60 -3.57 -4.26
CA ILE A 52 2.41 -2.75 -5.44
C ILE A 52 3.50 -3.11 -6.44
N GLU A 53 3.09 -3.41 -7.67
CA GLU A 53 3.99 -3.68 -8.79
C GLU A 53 3.84 -2.60 -9.85
N SER A 54 4.95 -2.08 -10.37
CA SER A 54 4.99 -0.96 -11.32
C SER A 54 6.20 -1.04 -12.26
N ASP A 55 6.19 -0.26 -13.35
CA ASP A 55 7.32 -0.23 -14.30
C ASP A 55 8.51 0.57 -13.76
N GLU A 56 8.26 1.57 -12.92
CA GLU A 56 9.25 2.40 -12.20
C GLU A 56 9.10 2.21 -10.68
N ASP A 57 10.09 2.63 -9.89
CA ASP A 57 9.99 2.59 -8.41
C ASP A 57 8.77 3.41 -7.93
N PRO A 58 7.76 2.77 -7.31
CA PRO A 58 6.53 3.46 -6.92
C PRO A 58 6.70 4.24 -5.60
N ALA A 59 7.73 3.97 -4.79
CA ALA A 59 7.86 4.58 -3.47
C ALA A 59 8.00 6.13 -3.53
N PRO A 60 8.81 6.72 -4.43
CA PRO A 60 8.84 8.17 -4.63
C PRO A 60 7.51 8.77 -5.08
N ALA A 61 6.76 8.08 -5.94
CA ALA A 61 5.46 8.55 -6.44
C ALA A 61 4.42 8.56 -5.32
N ILE A 62 4.36 7.49 -4.53
CA ILE A 62 3.49 7.39 -3.33
C ILE A 62 3.79 8.54 -2.36
N ALA A 63 5.06 8.82 -2.08
CA ALA A 63 5.45 9.89 -1.15
C ALA A 63 4.95 11.27 -1.61
N LYS A 64 5.04 11.57 -2.92
CA LYS A 64 4.57 12.84 -3.51
C LYS A 64 3.05 12.99 -3.48
N LEU A 65 2.32 11.87 -3.55
CA LEU A 65 0.85 11.87 -3.63
C LEU A 65 0.16 11.87 -2.26
N THR A 66 0.90 11.86 -1.15
CA THR A 66 0.33 11.88 0.21
C THR A 66 -0.63 13.05 0.48
N GLY A 67 -0.45 14.19 -0.19
CA GLY A 67 -1.36 15.34 -0.11
C GLY A 67 -2.55 15.31 -1.06
N HIS A 68 -2.56 14.40 -2.04
CA HIS A 68 -3.61 14.32 -3.07
C HIS A 68 -4.98 14.01 -2.46
N PRO A 69 -6.08 14.64 -2.89
CA PRO A 69 -7.42 14.40 -2.33
C PRO A 69 -7.83 12.93 -2.34
N GLU A 70 -7.65 12.24 -3.47
CA GLU A 70 -7.97 10.79 -3.58
C GLU A 70 -7.13 9.93 -2.65
N PHE A 71 -5.85 10.28 -2.46
CA PHE A 71 -4.97 9.56 -1.54
C PHE A 71 -5.42 9.74 -0.09
N ARG A 72 -5.77 10.97 0.29
CA ARG A 72 -6.30 11.29 1.62
C ARG A 72 -7.62 10.58 1.88
N SER A 73 -8.55 10.61 0.92
CA SER A 73 -9.84 9.92 1.03
C SER A 73 -9.68 8.41 1.23
N ALA A 74 -8.81 7.77 0.44
CA ALA A 74 -8.51 6.34 0.62
C ALA A 74 -7.88 6.06 2.00
N SER A 75 -6.94 6.90 2.43
CA SER A 75 -6.25 6.77 3.72
C SER A 75 -7.21 6.94 4.90
N GLU A 76 -8.11 7.93 4.84
CA GLU A 76 -9.15 8.17 5.85
C GLU A 76 -10.08 6.96 5.97
N ARG A 77 -10.54 6.38 4.85
CA ARG A 77 -11.38 5.18 4.86
C ARG A 77 -10.64 3.95 5.39
N LEU A 78 -9.37 3.80 5.06
CA LEU A 78 -8.53 2.69 5.57
C LEU A 78 -8.24 2.83 7.07
N SER A 79 -8.21 4.05 7.61
CA SER A 79 -7.83 4.29 9.02
C SER A 79 -8.74 3.60 10.05
N ALA A 80 -9.98 3.25 9.66
CA ALA A 80 -10.89 2.48 10.48
C ALA A 80 -10.46 1.00 10.65
N TYR A 81 -9.60 0.50 9.76
CA TYR A 81 -9.24 -0.90 9.68
C TYR A 81 -7.74 -1.14 9.80
N VAL A 82 -6.91 -0.19 9.36
CA VAL A 82 -5.46 -0.34 9.24
C VAL A 82 -4.76 0.62 10.18
N THR A 83 -3.80 0.10 10.95
CA THR A 83 -2.94 0.88 11.85
C THR A 83 -1.47 0.62 11.54
N ALA A 84 -0.59 1.56 11.92
CA ALA A 84 0.84 1.39 11.74
C ALA A 84 1.35 0.09 12.40
N TYR A 85 2.25 -0.64 11.74
CA TYR A 85 2.80 -1.89 12.26
C TYR A 85 3.49 -1.70 13.63
N ASP A 86 4.28 -0.62 13.75
CA ASP A 86 4.85 -0.12 14.99
C ASP A 86 4.44 1.35 15.20
N PRO A 87 3.34 1.60 15.95
CA PRO A 87 2.86 2.95 16.20
C PRO A 87 3.83 3.83 16.98
N LYS A 88 4.80 3.25 17.71
CA LYS A 88 5.74 4.04 18.52
C LYS A 88 6.83 4.71 17.68
N THR A 89 7.19 4.08 16.56
CA THR A 89 8.25 4.56 15.68
C THR A 89 7.73 5.20 14.40
N TRP A 90 6.43 5.06 14.11
CA TRP A 90 5.78 5.64 12.93
C TRP A 90 5.79 7.17 12.94
N ARG A 91 6.31 7.76 11.85
CA ARG A 91 6.35 9.22 11.62
C ARG A 91 5.79 9.60 10.25
N SER A 92 5.84 8.69 9.29
CA SER A 92 5.40 8.91 7.92
C SER A 92 5.06 7.59 7.22
N PRO A 93 4.36 7.62 6.06
CA PRO A 93 4.11 6.42 5.26
C PRO A 93 5.38 5.64 4.87
N LYS A 94 6.54 6.29 4.83
CA LYS A 94 7.84 5.65 4.56
C LYS A 94 8.18 4.59 5.61
N ASP A 95 7.77 4.78 6.86
CA ASP A 95 8.07 3.86 7.97
C ASP A 95 7.27 2.55 7.89
N ALA A 96 6.25 2.50 7.02
CA ALA A 96 5.50 1.28 6.71
C ALA A 96 6.09 0.50 5.52
N MET A 97 7.09 1.05 4.82
CA MET A 97 7.66 0.42 3.62
C MET A 97 8.72 -0.62 4.00
N ALA A 98 8.55 -1.87 3.55
CA ALA A 98 9.56 -2.90 3.69
C ALA A 98 10.78 -2.63 2.79
N ASN A 99 11.96 -3.04 3.26
CA ASN A 99 13.19 -2.96 2.48
C ASN A 99 13.42 -4.25 1.66
N CYS A 100 13.35 -4.16 0.34
CA CYS A 100 13.76 -5.24 -0.54
C CYS A 100 15.30 -5.30 -0.58
N PHE A 101 15.89 -6.15 0.26
CA PHE A 101 17.35 -6.29 0.37
C PHE A 101 17.94 -7.28 -0.64
N TYR A 102 17.10 -8.10 -1.28
CA TYR A 102 17.51 -9.09 -2.27
C TYR A 102 16.38 -9.28 -3.29
N ARG A 103 16.77 -9.42 -4.55
CA ARG A 103 15.87 -9.69 -5.66
C ARG A 103 16.56 -10.59 -6.68
N TRP A 104 15.80 -11.53 -7.22
CA TRP A 104 16.21 -12.38 -8.32
C TRP A 104 15.05 -12.56 -9.29
N ASP A 105 15.31 -12.40 -10.58
CA ASP A 105 14.37 -12.67 -11.67
C ASP A 105 15.02 -13.74 -12.56
N ALA A 106 14.31 -14.83 -12.83
CA ALA A 106 14.84 -15.96 -13.61
C ALA A 106 15.14 -15.63 -15.09
N GLY A 107 14.81 -14.41 -15.54
CA GLY A 107 14.61 -14.10 -16.96
C GLY A 107 13.21 -14.52 -17.42
N SER A 108 12.61 -13.72 -18.30
CA SER A 108 11.33 -13.99 -18.96
C SER A 108 11.44 -15.13 -19.97
#